data_AF-A0A5J4L9U3-F1
#
_entry.id   AF-A0A5J4L9U3-F1
#
_cell.length_a   1.000
_cell.length_b   1.000
_cell.length_c   1.000
_cell.angle_alpha   90.00
_cell.angle_beta   90.00
_cell.angle_gamma   90.00
#
_symmetry.space_group_name_H-M   'P 1'
#
loop_
_entity.id
_entity.type
_entity.pdbx_description
1 polymer ?
#
loop_
_entity_poly.entity_id
_entity_poly.type
_entity_poly.pdbx_seq_one_letter_code
_entity_poly.pdbx_strand_id
1 'polypeptide(L)'
;MQMWELLDKVNIIIGTIVAIPVFWSWYFLITQRRRQKQLIKSLETLSGDRPVAVSIDLMPGESENQALMYLKKHNLDMEFLKITREKLKKDELQNFVEELHKIKAEAMSKGADRIHLFYRGPVVGAMIVGEVFSNTSVTIYHFDKATGTYESWGPLHRSFI
;
A
#
# COMPACT_ATOMS: atom_id res chain seq x y z
N MET A 1 62.83 -2.53 -8.78
CA MET A 1 62.02 -3.46 -7.97
C MET A 1 61.25 -2.75 -6.86
N GLN A 2 61.89 -1.86 -6.07
CA GLN A 2 61.24 -1.16 -4.95
C GLN A 2 60.04 -0.26 -5.31
N MET A 3 60.02 0.39 -6.47
CA MET A 3 58.90 1.28 -6.87
C MET A 3 57.59 0.51 -7.14
N TRP A 4 57.68 -0.66 -7.75
CA TRP A 4 56.52 -1.50 -8.08
C TRP A 4 55.89 -2.11 -6.81
N GLU A 5 56.70 -2.54 -5.85
CA GLU A 5 56.22 -3.04 -4.56
C GLU A 5 55.53 -1.93 -3.72
N LEU A 6 55.99 -0.69 -3.85
CA LEU A 6 55.41 0.45 -3.14
C LEU A 6 54.05 0.85 -3.77
N LEU A 7 53.95 0.81 -5.10
CA LEU A 7 52.70 0.98 -5.83
C LEU A 7 51.67 -0.13 -5.48
N ASP A 8 52.10 -1.39 -5.41
CA ASP A 8 51.21 -2.50 -5.03
C ASP A 8 50.68 -2.34 -3.60
N LYS A 9 51.54 -1.97 -2.64
CA LYS A 9 51.11 -1.73 -1.25
C LYS A 9 50.10 -0.58 -1.15
N VAL A 10 50.33 0.52 -1.87
CA VAL A 10 49.40 1.66 -1.89
C VAL A 10 48.06 1.26 -2.51
N ASN A 11 48.08 0.50 -3.61
CA ASN A 11 46.86 0.05 -4.28
C ASN A 11 46.01 -0.88 -3.39
N ILE A 12 46.66 -1.79 -2.64
CA ILE A 12 45.98 -2.66 -1.67
C ILE A 12 45.34 -1.84 -0.54
N ILE A 13 46.03 -0.83 -0.01
CA ILE A 13 45.50 0.03 1.06
C ILE A 13 44.31 0.83 0.56
N ILE A 14 44.42 1.47 -0.60
CA ILE A 14 43.32 2.24 -1.21
C ILE A 14 42.12 1.32 -1.49
N GLY A 15 42.36 0.15 -2.09
CA GLY A 15 41.32 -0.84 -2.36
C GLY A 15 40.60 -1.31 -1.10
N THR A 16 41.34 -1.52 -0.01
CA THR A 16 40.77 -1.91 1.29
C THR A 16 39.91 -0.80 1.89
N ILE A 17 40.39 0.45 1.85
CA ILE A 17 39.65 1.61 2.35
C ILE A 17 38.35 1.81 1.56
N VAL A 18 38.36 1.61 0.23
CA VAL A 18 37.18 1.73 -0.63
C VAL A 18 36.24 0.54 -0.48
N ALA A 19 36.74 -0.66 -0.18
CA ALA A 19 35.91 -1.85 0.02
C ALA A 19 34.99 -1.72 1.25
N ILE A 20 35.47 -1.09 2.33
CA ILE A 20 34.71 -0.92 3.58
C ILE A 20 33.34 -0.24 3.36
N PRO A 21 33.22 0.95 2.75
CA PRO A 21 31.93 1.59 2.52
C PRO A 21 31.03 0.81 1.53
N VAL A 22 31.61 0.05 0.59
CA VAL A 22 30.84 -0.80 -0.33
C VAL A 22 30.20 -1.97 0.43
N PHE A 23 30.97 -2.68 1.24
CA PHE A 23 30.45 -3.76 2.08
C PHE A 23 29.44 -3.24 3.11
N TRP A 24 29.70 -2.08 3.71
CA TRP A 24 28.76 -1.44 4.63
C TRP A 24 27.44 -1.11 3.94
N SER A 25 27.50 -0.48 2.76
CA SER A 25 26.31 -0.13 1.98
C SER A 25 25.52 -1.38 1.59
N TRP A 26 26.20 -2.44 1.16
CA TRP A 26 25.55 -3.71 0.83
C TRP A 26 24.85 -4.33 2.06
N TYR A 27 25.55 -4.41 3.19
CA TYR A 27 24.98 -4.92 4.44
C TYR A 27 23.76 -4.09 4.91
N PHE A 28 23.87 -2.77 4.85
CA PHE A 28 22.79 -1.85 5.19
C PHE A 28 21.56 -2.07 4.30
N LEU A 29 21.74 -2.19 2.98
CA LEU A 29 20.64 -2.46 2.04
C LEU A 29 19.95 -3.81 2.30
N ILE A 30 20.71 -4.87 2.62
CA ILE A 30 20.12 -6.18 2.94
C ILE A 30 19.29 -6.11 4.22
N THR A 31 19.82 -5.50 5.28
CA THR A 31 19.13 -5.41 6.57
C THR A 31 17.86 -4.56 6.47
N GLN A 32 17.88 -3.47 5.70
CA GLN A 32 16.70 -2.63 5.45
C GLN A 32 15.60 -3.41 4.71
N ARG A 33 15.96 -4.18 3.66
CA ARG A 33 15.00 -5.03 2.94
C ARG A 33 14.34 -6.07 3.84
N ARG A 34 15.10 -6.69 4.76
CA ARG A 34 14.55 -7.66 5.72
C ARG A 34 13.58 -7.01 6.70
N ARG A 35 13.93 -5.84 7.25
CA ARG A 35 13.07 -5.08 8.16
C ARG A 35 11.76 -4.66 7.49
N GLN A 36 11.81 -4.19 6.24
CA GLN A 36 10.61 -3.84 5.48
C GLN A 36 9.69 -5.06 5.30
N LYS A 37 10.23 -6.21 4.87
CA LYS A 37 9.44 -7.44 4.73
C LYS A 37 8.77 -7.88 6.04
N GLN A 38 9.48 -7.74 7.16
CA GLN A 38 8.93 -8.08 8.49
C GLN A 38 7.83 -7.10 8.90
N LEU A 39 8.00 -5.79 8.66
CA LEU A 39 6.98 -4.77 8.89
C LEU A 39 5.71 -5.04 8.08
N ILE A 40 5.85 -5.33 6.79
CA ILE A 40 4.73 -5.67 5.91
C ILE A 40 3.98 -6.89 6.45
N LYS A 41 4.73 -7.96 6.77
CA LYS A 41 4.13 -9.18 7.31
C LYS A 41 3.40 -8.92 8.63
N SER A 42 3.95 -8.08 9.50
CA SER A 42 3.28 -7.71 10.76
C SER A 42 2.00 -6.91 10.52
N LEU A 43 2.01 -5.98 9.55
CA LEU A 43 0.82 -5.24 9.16
C LEU A 43 -0.23 -6.17 8.56
N GLU A 44 0.14 -7.12 7.71
CA GLU A 44 -0.78 -8.12 7.16
C GLU A 44 -1.42 -9.01 8.25
N THR A 45 -0.65 -9.39 9.28
CA THR A 45 -1.15 -10.28 10.36
C THR A 45 -1.99 -9.59 11.43
N LEU A 46 -1.93 -8.27 11.54
CA LEU A 46 -2.77 -7.51 12.47
C LEU A 46 -4.18 -7.39 11.89
N SER A 47 -5.01 -8.41 12.07
CA SER A 47 -6.45 -8.24 11.93
C SER A 47 -6.87 -7.19 12.94
N GLY A 48 -7.33 -6.03 12.49
CA GLY A 48 -7.81 -4.99 13.38
C GLY A 48 -8.96 -5.51 14.26
N ASP A 49 -9.11 -4.95 15.46
CA ASP A 49 -10.21 -5.24 16.38
C ASP A 49 -11.56 -4.75 15.84
N ARG A 50 -11.55 -3.72 14.97
CA ARG A 50 -12.75 -3.11 14.38
C ARG A 50 -12.51 -2.76 12.92
N PRO A 51 -12.37 -3.77 12.04
CA PRO A 51 -12.16 -3.52 10.63
C PRO A 51 -13.43 -2.92 9.99
N VAL A 52 -13.24 -2.04 9.01
CA VAL A 52 -14.32 -1.48 8.18
C VAL A 52 -13.95 -1.66 6.71
N ALA A 53 -14.89 -2.15 5.90
CA ALA A 53 -14.74 -2.20 4.46
C ALA A 53 -15.23 -0.89 3.83
N VAL A 54 -14.44 -0.35 2.91
CA VAL A 54 -14.81 0.82 2.11
C VAL A 54 -14.66 0.46 0.64
N SER A 55 -15.75 0.51 -0.12
CA SER A 55 -15.73 0.33 -1.57
C SER A 55 -15.85 1.66 -2.30
N ILE A 56 -14.97 1.89 -3.27
CA ILE A 56 -14.97 3.08 -4.11
C ILE A 56 -15.08 2.63 -5.56
N ASP A 57 -16.22 2.91 -6.15
CA ASP A 57 -16.56 2.52 -7.51
C ASP A 57 -16.79 3.74 -8.37
N LEU A 58 -15.91 3.95 -9.35
CA LEU A 58 -15.94 5.08 -10.27
C LEU A 58 -16.22 4.64 -11.71
N MET A 59 -16.82 3.46 -11.89
CA MET A 59 -17.20 2.90 -13.19
C MET A 59 -18.56 2.18 -13.08
N PRO A 60 -19.29 2.01 -14.20
CA PRO A 60 -20.55 1.27 -14.18
C PRO A 60 -20.36 -0.21 -13.81
N GLY A 61 -21.27 -0.75 -13.00
CA GLY A 61 -21.33 -2.17 -12.61
C GLY A 61 -21.43 -2.38 -11.10
N GLU A 62 -21.35 -3.63 -10.65
CA GLU A 62 -21.63 -4.00 -9.24
C GLU A 62 -20.36 -4.38 -8.45
N SER A 63 -19.49 -3.41 -8.14
CA SER A 63 -18.30 -3.71 -7.31
C SER A 63 -18.67 -4.10 -5.87
N GLU A 64 -19.77 -3.55 -5.35
CA GLU A 64 -20.27 -3.84 -4.00
C GLU A 64 -20.56 -5.32 -3.81
N ASN A 65 -21.32 -5.93 -4.71
CA ASN A 65 -21.66 -7.35 -4.63
C ASN A 65 -20.40 -8.21 -4.66
N GLN A 66 -19.42 -7.85 -5.49
CA GLN A 66 -18.15 -8.57 -5.59
C GLN A 66 -17.31 -8.43 -4.30
N ALA A 67 -17.26 -7.23 -3.71
CA ALA A 67 -16.55 -6.99 -2.46
C ALA A 67 -17.22 -7.71 -1.29
N LEU A 68 -18.54 -7.66 -1.18
CA LEU A 68 -19.31 -8.40 -0.17
C LEU A 68 -19.15 -9.91 -0.32
N MET A 69 -19.16 -10.43 -1.56
CA MET A 69 -18.88 -11.85 -1.81
C MET A 69 -17.47 -12.24 -1.38
N TYR A 70 -16.46 -11.39 -1.62
CA TYR A 70 -15.10 -11.61 -1.15
C TYR A 70 -15.04 -11.66 0.38
N LEU A 71 -15.60 -10.65 1.06
CA LEU A 71 -15.63 -10.59 2.52
C LEU A 71 -16.30 -11.83 3.13
N LYS A 72 -17.47 -12.21 2.59
CA LYS A 72 -18.21 -13.41 3.04
C LYS A 72 -17.42 -14.69 2.81
N LYS A 73 -16.77 -14.85 1.65
CA LYS A 73 -15.94 -16.03 1.33
C LYS A 73 -14.77 -16.19 2.29
N HIS A 74 -14.23 -15.08 2.79
CA HIS A 74 -13.10 -15.06 3.72
C HIS A 74 -13.53 -14.97 5.19
N ASN A 75 -14.82 -15.10 5.51
CA ASN A 75 -15.39 -14.96 6.86
C ASN A 75 -14.98 -13.65 7.56
N LEU A 76 -14.88 -12.57 6.78
CA LEU A 76 -14.59 -11.24 7.28
C LEU A 76 -15.91 -10.50 7.52
N ASP A 77 -16.35 -10.46 8.78
CA ASP A 77 -17.51 -9.69 9.19
C ASP A 77 -17.07 -8.28 9.60
N MET A 78 -17.48 -7.29 8.81
CA MET A 78 -17.12 -5.89 9.00
C MET A 78 -18.18 -4.99 8.41
N GLU A 79 -18.28 -3.78 8.95
CA GLU A 79 -19.18 -2.79 8.40
C GLU A 79 -18.74 -2.35 7.00
N PHE A 80 -19.70 -2.15 6.11
CA PHE A 80 -19.44 -1.87 4.70
C PHE A 80 -19.94 -0.47 4.33
N LEU A 81 -19.02 0.40 3.91
CA LEU A 81 -19.30 1.73 3.40
C LEU A 81 -18.97 1.79 1.91
N LYS A 82 -19.68 2.64 1.16
CA LYS A 82 -19.48 2.73 -0.29
C LYS A 82 -19.61 4.14 -0.84
N ILE A 83 -18.83 4.40 -1.89
CA ILE A 83 -19.00 5.50 -2.83
C ILE A 83 -19.19 4.88 -4.22
N THR A 84 -20.25 5.25 -4.92
CA THR A 84 -20.54 4.75 -6.27
C THR A 84 -20.82 5.91 -7.20
N ARG A 85 -20.07 5.96 -8.31
CA ARG A 85 -20.22 6.94 -9.38
C ARG A 85 -20.06 6.23 -10.72
N GLU A 86 -20.85 6.64 -11.71
CA GLU A 86 -20.75 6.07 -13.06
C GLU A 86 -19.42 6.41 -13.74
N LYS A 87 -18.85 7.58 -13.44
CA LYS A 87 -17.56 8.04 -13.93
C LYS A 87 -17.00 9.15 -13.04
N LEU A 88 -15.68 9.30 -13.03
CA LEU A 88 -15.00 10.44 -12.44
C LEU A 88 -14.78 11.54 -13.50
N LYS A 89 -15.37 12.72 -13.30
CA LYS A 89 -15.12 13.89 -14.16
C LYS A 89 -14.18 14.90 -13.49
N LYS A 90 -13.48 15.69 -14.30
CA LYS A 90 -12.50 16.68 -13.84
C LYS A 90 -13.12 17.79 -13.00
N ASP A 91 -14.28 18.27 -13.38
CA ASP A 91 -15.06 19.31 -12.70
C ASP A 91 -15.67 18.85 -11.36
N GLU A 92 -15.76 17.54 -11.14
CA GLU A 92 -16.33 16.94 -9.93
C GLU A 92 -15.27 16.47 -8.92
N LEU A 93 -13.98 16.71 -9.20
CA LEU A 93 -12.86 16.23 -8.36
C LEU A 93 -12.94 16.75 -6.92
N GLN A 94 -13.28 18.03 -6.73
CA GLN A 94 -13.42 18.59 -5.39
C GLN A 94 -14.53 17.90 -4.60
N ASN A 95 -15.70 17.72 -5.21
CA ASN A 95 -16.82 17.02 -4.59
C ASN A 95 -16.48 15.56 -4.27
N PHE A 96 -15.68 14.91 -5.13
CA PHE A 96 -15.19 13.56 -4.89
C PHE A 96 -14.24 13.51 -3.69
N VAL A 97 -13.28 14.43 -3.59
CA VAL A 97 -12.37 14.54 -2.42
C VAL A 97 -13.16 14.77 -1.12
N GLU A 98 -14.16 15.64 -1.14
CA GLU A 98 -15.02 15.87 0.02
C GLU A 98 -15.80 14.61 0.44
N GLU A 99 -16.29 13.84 -0.53
CA GLU A 99 -16.96 12.55 -0.29
C GLU A 99 -16.00 11.52 0.33
N LEU A 100 -14.76 11.46 -0.16
CA LEU A 100 -13.72 10.60 0.42
C LEU A 100 -13.39 10.98 1.86
N HIS A 101 -13.32 12.27 2.17
CA HIS A 101 -13.13 12.72 3.54
C HIS A 101 -14.32 12.36 4.44
N LYS A 102 -15.56 12.46 3.94
CA LYS A 102 -16.76 12.09 4.70
C LYS A 102 -16.80 10.60 5.01
N ILE A 103 -16.59 9.73 4.02
CA ILE A 103 -16.63 8.27 4.24
C ILE A 103 -15.48 7.82 5.15
N LYS A 104 -14.30 8.45 5.04
CA LYS A 104 -13.18 8.21 5.94
C LYS A 104 -13.54 8.66 7.36
N ALA A 105 -14.09 9.86 7.54
CA ALA A 105 -14.51 10.34 8.85
C ALA A 105 -15.58 9.44 9.47
N GLU A 106 -16.50 8.92 8.66
CA GLU A 106 -17.51 7.95 9.09
C GLU A 106 -16.87 6.62 9.54
N ALA A 107 -15.92 6.07 8.77
CA ALA A 107 -15.19 4.88 9.19
C ALA A 107 -14.46 5.13 10.54
N MET A 108 -13.76 6.26 10.65
CA MET A 108 -13.02 6.59 11.88
C MET A 108 -13.94 6.84 13.08
N SER A 109 -15.12 7.46 12.90
CA SER A 109 -16.06 7.72 13.99
C SER A 109 -16.66 6.45 14.58
N LYS A 110 -16.71 5.38 13.78
CA LYS A 110 -17.08 4.01 14.20
C LYS A 110 -15.94 3.29 14.93
N GLY A 111 -14.79 3.94 15.08
CA GLY A 111 -13.60 3.40 15.73
C GLY A 111 -12.85 2.41 14.84
N ALA A 112 -12.91 2.58 13.51
CA ALA A 112 -12.16 1.75 12.58
C ALA A 112 -10.66 1.84 12.87
N ASP A 113 -10.06 0.71 13.21
CA ASP A 113 -8.61 0.60 13.39
C ASP A 113 -7.91 0.15 12.10
N ARG A 114 -8.68 -0.48 11.19
CA ARG A 114 -8.24 -0.86 9.85
C ARG A 114 -9.34 -0.67 8.82
N ILE A 115 -8.97 -0.13 7.66
CA ILE A 115 -9.85 -0.01 6.51
C ILE A 115 -9.47 -1.02 5.43
N HIS A 116 -10.41 -1.84 5.00
CA HIS A 116 -10.29 -2.73 3.84
C HIS A 116 -10.84 -2.00 2.62
N LEU A 117 -9.94 -1.46 1.79
CA LEU A 117 -10.28 -0.57 0.70
C LEU A 117 -10.38 -1.33 -0.62
N PHE A 118 -11.59 -1.41 -1.17
CA PHE A 118 -11.88 -1.97 -2.48
C PHE A 118 -12.00 -0.82 -3.48
N TYR A 119 -11.15 -0.82 -4.51
CA TYR A 119 -11.15 0.25 -5.51
C TYR A 119 -11.44 -0.29 -6.91
N ARG A 120 -12.35 0.37 -7.63
CA ARG A 120 -12.59 0.15 -9.05
C ARG A 120 -12.75 1.48 -9.77
N GLY A 121 -11.83 1.80 -10.68
CA GLY A 121 -11.86 3.08 -11.37
C GLY A 121 -10.58 3.43 -12.13
N PRO A 122 -10.52 4.64 -12.71
CA PRO A 122 -9.33 5.13 -13.40
C PRO A 122 -8.19 5.41 -12.41
N VAL A 123 -6.95 5.18 -12.83
CA VAL A 123 -5.73 5.36 -11.99
C VAL A 123 -5.70 6.71 -11.25
N VAL A 124 -6.14 7.80 -11.89
CA VAL A 124 -6.23 9.12 -11.25
C VAL A 124 -7.11 9.12 -10.00
N GLY A 125 -8.25 8.43 -10.04
CA GLY A 125 -9.10 8.27 -8.85
C GLY A 125 -8.39 7.47 -7.76
N ALA A 126 -7.68 6.41 -8.11
CA ALA A 126 -6.90 5.61 -7.15
C ALA A 126 -5.82 6.45 -6.45
N MET A 127 -5.16 7.36 -7.17
CA MET A 127 -4.15 8.26 -6.59
C MET A 127 -4.76 9.22 -5.58
N ILE A 128 -5.91 9.82 -5.90
CA ILE A 128 -6.63 10.73 -4.99
C ILE A 128 -7.10 9.97 -3.74
N VAL A 129 -7.65 8.76 -3.92
CA VAL A 129 -8.02 7.88 -2.80
C VAL A 129 -6.80 7.56 -1.94
N GLY A 130 -5.68 7.17 -2.56
CA GLY A 130 -4.45 6.87 -1.84
C GLY A 130 -3.96 8.06 -1.02
N GLU A 131 -4.06 9.29 -1.54
CA GLU A 131 -3.69 10.51 -0.83
C GLU A 131 -4.58 10.75 0.40
N VAL A 132 -5.91 10.72 0.23
CA VAL A 132 -6.87 10.93 1.33
C VAL A 132 -6.73 9.88 2.44
N PHE A 133 -6.45 8.63 2.10
CA PHE A 133 -6.37 7.52 3.05
C PHE A 133 -4.95 7.24 3.58
N SER A 134 -3.92 7.94 3.09
CA SER A 134 -2.50 7.68 3.36
C SER A 134 -2.06 7.68 4.83
N ASN A 135 -2.79 8.38 5.69
CA ASN A 135 -2.50 8.50 7.13
C ASN A 135 -3.33 7.54 8.01
N THR A 136 -3.98 6.54 7.41
CA THR A 136 -4.81 5.54 8.11
C THR A 136 -4.27 4.13 7.81
N SER A 137 -4.52 3.16 8.69
CA SER A 137 -4.18 1.77 8.40
C SER A 137 -5.15 1.22 7.36
N VAL A 138 -4.70 1.10 6.12
CA VAL A 138 -5.54 0.65 5.00
C VAL A 138 -4.91 -0.57 4.34
N THR A 139 -5.71 -1.59 4.05
CA THR A 139 -5.35 -2.73 3.20
C THR A 139 -6.05 -2.56 1.86
N ILE A 140 -5.29 -2.60 0.76
CA ILE A 140 -5.81 -2.37 -0.59
C ILE A 140 -6.25 -3.70 -1.20
N TYR A 141 -7.39 -3.69 -1.87
CA TYR A 141 -7.91 -4.80 -2.65
C TYR A 141 -8.06 -4.42 -4.11
N HIS A 142 -7.45 -5.24 -4.98
CA HIS A 142 -7.54 -5.12 -6.43
C HIS A 142 -8.49 -6.17 -6.97
N PHE A 143 -9.35 -5.78 -7.92
CA PHE A 143 -10.19 -6.75 -8.63
C PHE A 143 -9.41 -7.32 -9.82
N ASP A 144 -9.00 -8.58 -9.70
CA ASP A 144 -8.35 -9.29 -10.78
C ASP A 144 -9.40 -9.83 -11.77
N LYS A 145 -9.36 -9.31 -13.00
CA LYS A 145 -10.27 -9.72 -14.07
C LYS A 145 -10.04 -11.16 -14.55
N ALA A 146 -8.85 -11.72 -14.36
CA ALA A 146 -8.54 -13.08 -14.78
C ALA A 146 -9.17 -14.11 -13.83
N THR A 147 -9.09 -13.88 -12.52
CA THR A 147 -9.71 -14.75 -11.51
C THR A 147 -11.16 -14.39 -11.20
N GLY A 148 -11.61 -13.18 -11.56
CA GLY A 148 -12.96 -12.70 -11.33
C GLY A 148 -13.25 -12.41 -9.85
N THR A 149 -12.23 -12.14 -9.04
CA THR A 149 -12.37 -11.87 -7.61
C THR A 149 -11.37 -10.82 -7.14
N TYR A 150 -11.53 -10.37 -5.90
CA TYR A 150 -10.57 -9.46 -5.27
C TYR A 150 -9.36 -10.23 -4.74
N GLU A 151 -8.22 -9.56 -4.77
CA GLU A 151 -7.00 -10.00 -4.09
C GLU A 151 -6.44 -8.84 -3.25
N SER A 152 -5.88 -9.18 -2.08
CA SER A 152 -5.22 -8.19 -1.23
C SER A 152 -3.85 -7.86 -1.82
N TRP A 153 -3.61 -6.57 -2.04
CA TRP A 153 -2.33 -6.03 -2.52
C TRP A 153 -1.47 -5.49 -1.37
N GLY A 154 -1.86 -5.79 -0.12
CA GLY A 154 -1.15 -5.38 1.08
C GLY A 154 -1.52 -3.98 1.58
N PRO A 155 -0.79 -3.47 2.57
CA PRO A 155 -1.13 -2.21 3.22
C PRO A 155 -0.73 -0.99 2.38
N LEU A 156 -1.59 0.04 2.38
CA LEU A 156 -1.26 1.37 1.88
C LEU A 156 -0.24 2.00 2.85
N HIS A 157 1.05 1.81 2.58
CA HIS A 157 2.11 2.34 3.41
C HIS A 157 3.09 3.16 2.59
N ARG A 158 3.54 4.29 3.17
CA ARG A 158 4.46 5.23 2.53
C ARG A 158 5.79 4.60 2.10
N SER A 159 6.18 3.45 2.67
CA SER A 159 7.40 2.75 2.28
C SER A 159 7.34 2.04 0.92
N PHE A 160 6.16 1.99 0.29
CA PHE A 160 5.96 1.38 -1.04
C PHE A 160 5.97 2.40 -2.18
N ILE A 161 6.01 3.70 -1.87
CA ILE A 161 6.12 4.83 -2.82
C ILE A 161 7.49 5.47 -2.63
#